data_AF-A0A838TWG4-F1
#
_entry.id   AF-A0A838TWG4-F1
#
_cell.length_a   1.000
_cell.length_b   1.000
_cell.length_c   1.000
_cell.angle_alpha   90.00
_cell.angle_beta   90.00
_cell.angle_gamma   90.00
#
_symmetry.space_group_name_H-M   'P 1'
#
loop_
_entity.id
_entity.type
_entity.pdbx_description
1 polymer ?
#
loop_
_entity_poly.entity_id
_entity_poly.type
_entity_poly.pdbx_seq_one_letter_code
_entity_poly.pdbx_strand_id
1 'polypeptide(L)'
;MKKNIIQDVIPAKKSIRNIEVPMRSRRVSDNLQEDSVEIEPKAERKIKTPRAQKIEKKDEEREIEQTKSIGKFNYEYDEPVKSSKKGLYIALTLFILAAAFGISALFKSAKITITPKNEIVAVNTSLIAKKNTTTDLGYQIVTLSKDLEKAVNATSEQQVDNKARGTIIIYNNAGSQPQRLVATTRFQTADGLIFRLLKDVSVPGNIVKDGKTVAGSIEVLVEADKTGASYNIGLKDFTIPGFKGDPKFSTIYARSKTEMTGGFSGMQKVVSNEDKAAADTELTANLQTALSNDIVSQIPSNFVLFPSSLKYKFDPVSQANGSNGGAVIRKRALATAIIFDKAALSKAIVSKNLPDAGDEVIKITNLDSLNFTYDPSIAFDPNTSATVSFNLKGDANLVWVLDENKLKMDLLGLPKKDALSVVGSFTTIKEAWIETHPFWNQTIPMDPSKVTLINTLTK
;
A
#
# COMPACT_ATOMS: atom_id res chain seq x y z
N MET A 1 44.45 -6.73 -36.51
CA MET A 1 44.16 -5.58 -35.62
C MET A 1 43.92 -6.10 -34.22
N LYS A 2 44.62 -5.54 -33.23
CA LYS A 2 44.58 -5.86 -31.81
C LYS A 2 43.32 -5.27 -31.15
N LYS A 3 42.72 -5.97 -30.18
CA LYS A 3 42.59 -5.52 -28.77
C LYS A 3 41.80 -6.55 -27.93
N ASN A 4 42.52 -7.26 -27.06
CA ASN A 4 41.97 -7.78 -25.82
C ASN A 4 41.76 -6.60 -24.87
N ILE A 5 40.60 -6.51 -24.21
CA ILE A 5 40.40 -5.65 -23.05
C ILE A 5 40.05 -6.55 -21.88
N ILE A 6 40.99 -6.55 -20.94
CA ILE A 6 40.99 -7.19 -19.63
C ILE A 6 39.97 -6.42 -18.76
N GLN A 7 39.08 -7.14 -18.08
CA GLN A 7 38.20 -6.54 -17.10
C GLN A 7 38.88 -6.59 -15.73
N ASP A 8 39.21 -5.41 -15.19
CA ASP A 8 39.79 -5.21 -13.87
C ASP A 8 38.83 -5.68 -12.77
N VAL A 9 39.34 -6.57 -11.90
CA VAL A 9 38.69 -6.95 -10.63
C VAL A 9 39.20 -6.00 -9.56
N ILE A 10 38.32 -5.12 -9.07
CA ILE A 10 38.60 -4.23 -7.93
C ILE A 10 38.47 -5.04 -6.63
N PRO A 11 39.49 -5.14 -5.77
CA PRO A 11 39.33 -5.75 -4.46
C PRO A 11 38.72 -4.75 -3.46
N ALA A 12 37.85 -5.27 -2.57
CA ALA A 12 37.22 -4.52 -1.50
C ALA A 12 38.25 -4.03 -0.47
N LYS A 13 38.18 -2.74 -0.12
CA LYS A 13 38.93 -2.12 0.98
C LYS A 13 38.49 -2.72 2.32
N LYS A 14 39.42 -3.36 3.03
CA LYS A 14 39.29 -3.69 4.46
C LYS A 14 39.33 -2.41 5.28
N SER A 15 38.28 -2.15 6.07
CA SER A 15 38.32 -1.19 7.18
C SER A 15 38.60 -1.95 8.47
N ILE A 16 39.70 -1.59 9.13
CA ILE A 16 40.07 -2.06 10.46
C ILE A 16 39.58 -1.00 11.45
N ARG A 17 38.56 -1.34 12.24
CA ARG A 17 38.40 -1.02 13.67
C ARG A 17 36.96 -1.28 14.11
N ASN A 18 36.77 -2.33 14.90
CA ASN A 18 35.97 -2.22 16.12
C ASN A 18 36.42 -3.31 17.10
N ILE A 19 36.75 -2.85 18.30
CA ILE A 19 37.23 -3.63 19.44
C ILE A 19 35.99 -4.02 20.24
N GLU A 20 35.83 -5.30 20.54
CA GLU A 20 34.82 -5.80 21.47
C GLU A 20 35.23 -5.49 22.92
N VAL A 21 34.31 -4.89 23.67
CA VAL A 21 34.42 -4.74 25.13
C VAL A 21 33.45 -5.73 25.76
N PRO A 22 33.88 -6.64 26.65
CA PRO A 22 32.96 -7.56 27.30
C PRO A 22 32.13 -6.88 28.38
N MET A 23 30.82 -7.14 28.36
CA MET A 23 29.86 -6.76 29.40
C MET A 23 30.19 -7.46 30.73
N ARG A 24 30.32 -6.66 31.79
CA ARG A 24 30.43 -7.13 33.18
C ARG A 24 29.02 -7.46 33.71
N SER A 25 28.96 -8.60 34.39
CA SER A 25 27.76 -9.22 34.94
C SER A 25 27.08 -8.42 36.04
N ARG A 26 25.73 -8.49 36.02
CA ARG A 26 24.81 -8.18 37.13
C ARG A 26 25.24 -8.91 38.40
N ARG A 27 25.29 -8.19 39.52
CA ARG A 27 25.09 -8.75 40.86
C ARG A 27 23.74 -8.30 41.41
N VAL A 28 22.98 -9.30 41.82
CA VAL A 28 21.79 -9.25 42.66
C VAL A 28 22.25 -9.08 44.11
N SER A 29 21.64 -8.16 44.86
CA SER A 29 21.56 -8.16 46.33
C SER A 29 20.37 -7.25 46.68
N ASP A 30 19.20 -7.82 46.97
CA ASP A 30 18.70 -8.33 48.26
C ASP A 30 18.20 -7.24 49.22
N ASN A 31 17.02 -7.50 49.75
CA ASN A 31 16.24 -6.72 50.70
C ASN A 31 17.04 -6.37 51.97
N LEU A 32 16.69 -5.26 52.63
CA LEU A 32 16.47 -5.20 54.10
C LEU A 32 15.91 -3.81 54.52
N GLN A 33 14.66 -3.87 54.98
CA GLN A 33 14.04 -3.23 56.16
C GLN A 33 14.10 -1.72 56.42
N GLU A 34 12.89 -1.20 56.64
CA GLU A 34 12.53 0.00 57.39
C GLU A 34 13.17 0.00 58.79
N ASP A 35 13.62 1.18 59.23
CA ASP A 35 13.26 1.67 60.57
C ASP A 35 13.38 3.20 60.63
N SER A 36 12.34 3.77 61.24
CA SER A 36 12.13 5.17 61.59
C SER A 36 13.21 5.77 62.50
N VAL A 37 13.40 7.09 62.44
CA VAL A 37 13.19 8.04 63.57
C VAL A 37 13.69 9.45 63.18
N GLU A 38 12.85 10.40 63.56
CA GLU A 38 12.92 11.86 63.52
C GLU A 38 14.05 12.46 64.38
N ILE A 39 14.55 13.65 64.00
CA ILE A 39 14.84 14.84 64.85
C ILE A 39 15.77 15.82 64.07
N GLU A 40 15.31 17.08 63.92
CA GLU A 40 16.03 18.25 63.40
C GLU A 40 17.13 18.81 64.38
N PRO A 41 17.70 20.03 64.18
CA PRO A 41 18.71 20.41 63.19
C PRO A 41 19.94 21.07 63.86
N LYS A 42 21.07 21.25 63.14
CA LYS A 42 21.94 22.42 63.37
C LYS A 42 22.89 22.74 62.23
N ALA A 43 23.03 24.05 62.04
CA ALA A 43 23.78 24.77 61.02
C ALA A 43 25.27 24.45 60.96
N GLU A 44 25.87 24.62 59.78
CA GLU A 44 27.06 25.46 59.66
C GLU A 44 27.30 26.01 58.25
N ARG A 45 27.87 27.22 58.26
CA ARG A 45 28.04 28.18 57.17
C ARG A 45 29.15 27.80 56.20
N LYS A 46 29.07 28.28 54.95
CA LYS A 46 30.18 29.01 54.27
C LYS A 46 29.72 29.75 52.99
N ILE A 47 29.48 31.05 53.19
CA ILE A 47 29.96 32.24 52.47
C ILE A 47 30.16 32.12 50.94
N LYS A 48 29.28 32.81 50.20
CA LYS A 48 29.50 33.33 48.84
C LYS A 48 29.98 34.78 48.93
N THR A 49 30.94 35.17 48.11
CA THR A 49 31.32 36.58 47.89
C THR A 49 30.94 36.97 46.46
N PRO A 50 30.15 38.03 46.24
CA PRO A 50 30.00 38.67 44.94
C PRO A 50 30.89 39.92 44.84
N ARG A 51 31.51 40.14 43.68
CA ARG A 51 32.29 41.34 43.35
C ARG A 51 31.37 42.35 42.67
N ALA A 52 31.09 43.45 43.36
CA ALA A 52 30.29 44.57 42.87
C ALA A 52 31.15 45.64 42.17
N GLN A 53 30.48 46.35 41.26
CA GLN A 53 30.93 47.49 40.47
C GLN A 53 31.32 48.70 41.34
N LYS A 54 32.26 49.52 40.86
CA LYS A 54 32.46 50.89 41.33
C LYS A 54 32.22 51.86 40.17
N ILE A 55 31.18 52.68 40.32
CA ILE A 55 30.93 53.92 39.58
C ILE A 55 31.62 55.02 40.42
N GLU A 56 32.35 55.94 39.79
CA GLU A 56 32.90 57.10 40.48
C GLU A 56 32.56 58.38 39.70
N LYS A 57 31.88 59.27 40.41
CA LYS A 57 31.46 60.62 39.99
C LYS A 57 32.52 61.65 40.39
N LYS A 58 32.39 62.78 39.70
CA LYS A 58 33.20 64.00 39.60
C LYS A 58 33.03 64.96 40.79
N ASP A 59 33.90 65.98 40.79
CA ASP A 59 33.83 67.35 41.36
C ASP A 59 34.90 67.63 42.44
N GLU A 60 35.97 68.38 42.08
CA GLU A 60 36.25 69.80 42.41
C GLU A 60 36.63 69.98 43.91
N GLU A 61 37.81 70.52 44.29
CA GLU A 61 38.12 71.95 44.33
C GLU A 61 39.62 72.22 44.73
N ARG A 62 40.02 73.50 44.66
CA ARG A 62 41.33 74.20 44.62
C ARG A 62 42.20 74.05 45.90
N GLU A 63 43.53 74.29 45.92
CA GLU A 63 44.24 75.59 45.88
C GLU A 63 45.80 75.46 45.88
N ILE A 64 46.50 76.42 45.22
CA ILE A 64 47.76 77.16 45.61
C ILE A 64 49.07 76.33 45.78
N GLU A 65 50.29 76.68 45.32
CA GLU A 65 50.94 77.79 44.61
C GLU A 65 52.37 77.34 44.15
N GLN A 66 52.90 78.03 43.11
CA GLN A 66 54.32 78.38 42.81
C GLN A 66 55.39 77.26 42.79
N THR A 67 56.13 77.06 41.68
CA THR A 67 57.27 77.93 41.33
C THR A 67 57.61 77.87 39.83
N LYS A 68 58.02 79.02 39.29
CA LYS A 68 58.53 79.25 37.93
C LYS A 68 59.86 78.51 37.68
N SER A 69 60.03 77.98 36.47
CA SER A 69 61.32 78.03 35.77
C SER A 69 61.10 78.28 34.28
N ILE A 70 61.96 79.11 33.73
CA ILE A 70 61.88 79.74 32.40
C ILE A 70 62.64 78.87 31.40
N GLY A 71 62.10 78.66 30.19
CA GLY A 71 62.88 78.00 29.14
C GLY A 71 62.22 77.87 27.77
N LYS A 72 62.46 78.89 26.94
CA LYS A 72 62.67 78.85 25.46
C LYS A 72 61.46 78.58 24.55
N PHE A 73 61.13 79.61 23.76
CA PHE A 73 60.27 79.55 22.59
C PHE A 73 61.00 78.86 21.43
N ASN A 74 60.45 77.74 20.95
CA ASN A 74 60.75 77.17 19.64
C ASN A 74 59.49 77.34 18.77
N TYR A 75 59.63 78.01 17.63
CA TYR A 75 58.59 78.02 16.60
C TYR A 75 58.79 76.75 15.75
N GLU A 76 58.06 75.70 16.11
CA GLU A 76 57.93 74.49 15.30
C GLU A 76 57.00 74.80 14.13
N TYR A 77 57.50 74.70 12.90
CA TYR A 77 56.66 74.73 11.70
C TYR A 77 55.86 73.43 11.67
N ASP A 78 54.54 73.47 11.87
CA ASP A 78 53.67 72.32 11.70
C ASP A 78 53.72 71.85 10.23
N GLU A 79 54.46 70.78 9.95
CA GLU A 79 54.33 70.06 8.69
C GLU A 79 52.88 69.53 8.56
N PRO A 80 52.23 69.65 7.38
CA PRO A 80 50.87 69.20 7.22
C PRO A 80 50.77 67.70 7.51
N VAL A 81 50.10 67.36 8.61
CA VAL A 81 49.94 65.99 9.09
C VAL A 81 49.30 65.15 7.98
N LYS A 82 50.06 64.20 7.43
CA LYS A 82 49.63 63.33 6.33
C LYS A 82 48.36 62.58 6.74
N SER A 83 47.21 63.01 6.20
CA SER A 83 45.89 62.47 6.53
C SER A 83 45.90 60.94 6.53
N SER A 84 45.78 60.37 7.72
CA SER A 84 45.73 58.94 7.95
C SER A 84 44.50 58.36 7.25
N LYS A 85 44.73 57.60 6.16
CA LYS A 85 43.65 56.93 5.40
C LYS A 85 42.82 55.95 6.25
N LYS A 86 43.20 55.71 7.52
CA LYS A 86 42.48 54.83 8.48
C LYS A 86 41.01 55.25 8.68
N GLY A 87 40.71 56.55 8.73
CA GLY A 87 39.33 57.03 8.86
C GLY A 87 38.46 56.69 7.65
N LEU A 88 39.03 56.80 6.44
CA LEU A 88 38.37 56.43 5.19
C LEU A 88 38.08 54.93 5.14
N TYR A 89 39.02 54.08 5.56
CA TYR A 89 38.81 52.62 5.61
C TYR A 89 37.72 52.24 6.61
N ILE A 90 37.67 52.86 7.80
CA ILE A 90 36.62 52.62 8.79
C ILE A 90 35.25 53.03 8.25
N ALA A 91 35.14 54.22 7.65
CA ALA A 91 33.91 54.70 7.04
C ALA A 91 33.44 53.79 5.89
N LEU A 92 34.36 53.31 5.05
CA LEU A 92 34.06 52.38 3.96
C LEU A 92 33.60 51.02 4.49
N THR A 93 34.22 50.48 5.54
CA THR A 93 33.80 49.22 6.16
C THR A 93 32.40 49.35 6.78
N LEU A 94 32.10 50.44 7.47
CA LEU A 94 30.76 50.70 8.02
C LEU A 94 29.71 50.84 6.91
N PHE A 95 30.04 51.52 5.81
CA PHE A 95 29.16 51.63 4.65
C PHE A 95 28.88 50.26 4.03
N ILE A 96 29.90 49.40 3.86
CA ILE A 96 29.74 48.03 3.36
C ILE A 96 28.88 47.20 4.31
N LEU A 97 29.07 47.32 5.63
CA LEU A 97 28.24 46.61 6.62
C LEU A 97 26.78 47.09 6.60
N ALA A 98 26.55 48.40 6.48
CA ALA A 98 25.20 48.96 6.37
C ALA A 98 24.52 48.54 5.05
N ALA A 99 25.25 48.55 3.94
CA ALA A 99 24.77 48.08 2.64
C ALA A 99 24.46 46.58 2.69
N ALA A 100 25.35 45.76 3.26
CA ALA A 100 25.14 44.33 3.44
C ALA A 100 23.92 44.05 4.34
N PHE A 101 23.74 44.81 5.43
CA PHE A 101 22.57 44.72 6.30
C PHE A 101 21.28 45.08 5.55
N GLY A 102 21.27 46.20 4.82
CA GLY A 102 20.13 46.64 4.00
C GLY A 102 19.77 45.65 2.89
N ILE A 103 20.77 45.11 2.19
CA ILE A 103 20.58 44.07 1.17
C ILE A 103 20.03 42.79 1.81
N SER A 104 20.54 42.37 2.98
CA SER A 104 20.02 41.19 3.68
C SER A 104 18.55 41.34 4.09
N ALA A 105 18.08 42.57 4.34
CA ALA A 105 16.69 42.87 4.63
C ALA A 105 15.75 42.66 3.44
N LEU A 106 16.27 42.55 2.21
CA LEU A 106 15.49 42.25 1.00
C LEU A 106 15.27 40.73 0.82
N PHE A 107 16.17 39.91 1.38
CA PHE A 107 16.15 38.44 1.31
C PHE A 107 15.44 37.81 2.52
N LYS A 108 14.28 38.37 2.90
CA LYS A 108 13.46 37.80 3.97
C LYS A 108 12.91 36.44 3.55
N SER A 109 13.10 35.41 4.35
CA SER A 109 12.45 34.11 4.17
C SER A 109 12.14 33.47 5.52
N ALA A 110 11.20 32.53 5.54
CA ALA A 110 10.89 31.73 6.72
C ALA A 110 10.81 30.26 6.35
N LYS A 111 11.29 29.41 7.26
CA LYS A 111 11.18 27.96 7.18
C LYS A 111 10.45 27.47 8.41
N ILE A 112 9.36 26.76 8.18
CA ILE A 112 8.46 26.25 9.22
C ILE A 112 8.51 24.73 9.12
N THR A 113 9.08 24.08 10.14
CA THR A 113 9.15 22.62 10.20
C THR A 113 8.14 22.13 11.22
N ILE A 114 7.19 21.30 10.80
CA ILE A 114 6.09 20.83 11.65
C ILE A 114 6.13 19.31 11.73
N THR A 115 5.93 18.80 12.93
CA THR A 115 5.70 17.39 13.21
C THR A 115 4.23 17.23 13.60
N PRO A 116 3.40 16.61 12.76
CA PRO A 116 2.02 16.31 13.11
C PRO A 116 1.93 15.41 14.34
N LYS A 117 0.79 15.46 15.02
CA LYS A 117 0.42 14.50 16.05
C LYS A 117 0.45 13.10 15.44
N ASN A 118 1.07 12.18 16.18
CA ASN A 118 1.15 10.77 15.82
C ASN A 118 1.00 9.89 17.06
N GLU A 119 0.40 8.73 16.86
CA GLU A 119 0.12 7.76 17.92
C GLU A 119 0.12 6.35 17.33
N ILE A 120 0.51 5.37 18.14
CA ILE A 120 0.42 3.96 17.79
C ILE A 120 -0.73 3.36 18.58
N VAL A 121 -1.71 2.79 17.87
CA VAL A 121 -2.91 2.22 18.48
C VAL A 121 -3.01 0.76 18.09
N ALA A 122 -3.15 -0.12 19.09
CA ALA A 122 -3.43 -1.53 18.86
C ALA A 122 -4.86 -1.70 18.33
N VAL A 123 -4.99 -2.08 17.06
CA VAL A 123 -6.26 -2.34 16.40
C VAL A 123 -6.59 -3.82 16.50
N ASN A 124 -7.83 -4.11 16.89
CA ASN A 124 -8.46 -5.42 16.77
C ASN A 124 -9.95 -5.20 16.52
N THR A 125 -10.32 -4.98 15.27
CA THR A 125 -11.66 -4.52 14.92
C THR A 125 -12.27 -5.32 13.79
N SER A 126 -13.56 -5.64 13.92
CA SER A 126 -14.35 -6.27 12.86
C SER A 126 -15.07 -5.19 12.06
N LEU A 127 -14.93 -5.23 10.74
CA LEU A 127 -15.49 -4.26 9.80
C LEU A 127 -16.36 -4.96 8.76
N ILE A 128 -17.30 -4.21 8.21
CA ILE A 128 -18.13 -4.63 7.09
C ILE A 128 -17.94 -3.61 5.99
N ALA A 129 -17.54 -4.06 4.80
CA ALA A 129 -17.43 -3.23 3.62
C ALA A 129 -18.48 -3.63 2.57
N LYS A 130 -18.95 -2.65 1.80
CA LYS A 130 -19.93 -2.85 0.72
C LYS A 130 -19.25 -2.76 -0.65
N LYS A 131 -19.71 -3.55 -1.61
CA LYS A 131 -19.14 -3.57 -2.96
C LYS A 131 -19.39 -2.25 -3.67
N ASN A 132 -18.33 -1.60 -4.18
CA ASN A 132 -18.39 -0.42 -5.04
C ASN A 132 -19.21 0.77 -4.48
N THR A 133 -19.25 0.95 -3.15
CA THR A 133 -19.87 2.16 -2.55
C THR A 133 -18.85 3.28 -2.36
N THR A 134 -19.33 4.52 -2.37
CA THR A 134 -18.57 5.74 -2.07
C THR A 134 -19.01 6.42 -0.77
N THR A 135 -20.15 6.02 -0.19
CA THR A 135 -20.72 6.64 1.01
C THR A 135 -20.24 6.00 2.30
N ASP A 136 -20.09 4.68 2.30
CA ASP A 136 -19.60 3.88 3.41
C ASP A 136 -18.20 3.31 3.10
N LEU A 137 -17.68 2.44 3.98
CA LEU A 137 -16.50 1.64 3.67
C LEU A 137 -16.76 0.76 2.43
N GLY A 138 -16.19 1.16 1.29
CA GLY A 138 -16.26 0.44 0.03
C GLY A 138 -15.09 -0.52 -0.16
N TYR A 139 -15.36 -1.64 -0.85
CA TYR A 139 -14.31 -2.46 -1.45
C TYR A 139 -14.52 -2.57 -2.96
N GLN A 140 -13.40 -2.71 -3.68
CA GLN A 140 -13.39 -3.03 -5.11
C GLN A 140 -12.74 -4.39 -5.31
N ILE A 141 -13.04 -5.01 -6.45
CA ILE A 141 -12.51 -6.33 -6.82
C ILE A 141 -11.52 -6.16 -7.96
N VAL A 142 -10.35 -6.76 -7.81
CA VAL A 142 -9.36 -6.91 -8.88
C VAL A 142 -9.26 -8.39 -9.22
N THR A 143 -9.35 -8.70 -10.51
CA THR A 143 -9.30 -10.08 -11.01
C THR A 143 -8.26 -10.17 -12.12
N LEU A 144 -7.38 -11.17 -12.01
CA LEU A 144 -6.35 -11.43 -13.00
C LEU A 144 -6.31 -12.94 -13.29
N SER A 145 -6.18 -13.31 -14.57
CA SER A 145 -5.95 -14.70 -14.96
C SER A 145 -4.58 -14.86 -15.60
N LYS A 146 -3.91 -15.97 -15.31
CA LYS A 146 -2.61 -16.30 -15.90
C LYS A 146 -2.54 -17.79 -16.20
N ASP A 147 -1.86 -18.11 -17.29
CA ASP A 147 -1.60 -19.46 -17.76
C ASP A 147 -0.11 -19.72 -17.68
N LEU A 148 0.29 -20.85 -17.11
CA LEU A 148 1.67 -21.33 -17.14
C LEU A 148 1.73 -22.72 -17.75
N GLU A 149 2.85 -23.02 -18.38
CA GLU A 149 3.11 -24.33 -18.98
C GLU A 149 4.47 -24.86 -18.56
N LYS A 150 4.57 -26.18 -18.46
CA LYS A 150 5.79 -26.90 -18.11
C LYS A 150 5.97 -28.09 -19.05
N ALA A 151 7.16 -28.19 -19.65
CA ALA A 151 7.55 -29.36 -20.39
C ALA A 151 7.91 -30.51 -19.44
N VAL A 152 7.43 -31.71 -19.75
CA VAL A 152 7.68 -32.95 -19.01
C VAL A 152 8.04 -34.06 -19.99
N ASN A 153 8.90 -34.98 -19.55
CA ASN A 153 9.29 -36.11 -20.38
C ASN A 153 8.10 -37.07 -20.53
N ALA A 154 7.92 -37.60 -21.75
CA ALA A 154 6.95 -38.65 -22.00
C ALA A 154 7.53 -39.99 -21.56
N THR A 155 6.73 -40.81 -20.88
CA THR A 155 7.13 -42.17 -20.49
C THR A 155 6.79 -43.19 -21.58
N SER A 156 5.76 -42.94 -22.38
CA SER A 156 5.38 -43.78 -23.52
C SER A 156 4.55 -42.99 -24.56
N GLU A 157 4.29 -43.60 -25.71
CA GLU A 157 3.25 -43.16 -26.64
C GLU A 157 2.10 -44.16 -26.61
N GLN A 158 0.87 -43.67 -26.51
CA GLN A 158 -0.32 -44.49 -26.55
C GLN A 158 -1.32 -43.89 -27.54
N GLN A 159 -2.01 -44.75 -28.28
CA GLN A 159 -3.20 -44.34 -29.01
C GLN A 159 -4.28 -43.95 -27.99
N VAL A 160 -4.68 -42.69 -28.01
CA VAL A 160 -5.71 -42.14 -27.13
C VAL A 160 -6.90 -41.74 -27.98
N ASP A 161 -8.05 -42.29 -27.64
CA ASP A 161 -9.32 -42.07 -28.31
C ASP A 161 -10.32 -41.55 -27.26
N ASN A 162 -10.35 -40.22 -27.12
CA ASN A 162 -11.21 -39.53 -26.17
C ASN A 162 -12.40 -38.87 -26.88
N LYS A 163 -13.57 -38.96 -26.23
CA LYS A 163 -14.79 -38.28 -26.67
C LYS A 163 -14.92 -36.96 -25.93
N ALA A 164 -15.33 -35.91 -26.65
CA ALA A 164 -15.58 -34.62 -26.03
C ALA A 164 -16.79 -34.71 -25.07
N ARG A 165 -16.71 -34.03 -23.93
CA ARG A 165 -17.77 -33.96 -22.93
C ARG A 165 -18.08 -32.52 -22.56
N GLY A 166 -19.31 -32.29 -22.13
CA GLY A 166 -19.75 -31.01 -21.61
C GLY A 166 -21.15 -31.08 -21.03
N THR A 167 -21.57 -30.00 -20.38
CA THR A 167 -22.87 -29.89 -19.73
C THR A 167 -23.84 -29.15 -20.63
N ILE A 168 -25.03 -29.71 -20.82
CA ILE A 168 -26.16 -29.04 -21.47
C ILE A 168 -27.32 -28.87 -20.50
N ILE A 169 -28.15 -27.87 -20.74
CA ILE A 169 -29.44 -27.68 -20.09
C ILE A 169 -30.52 -28.12 -21.07
N ILE A 170 -31.32 -29.11 -20.70
CA ILE A 170 -32.46 -29.56 -21.47
C ILE A 170 -33.69 -28.80 -21.00
N TYR A 171 -34.46 -28.25 -21.92
CA TYR A 171 -35.71 -27.55 -21.67
C TYR A 171 -36.88 -28.35 -22.22
N ASN A 172 -37.95 -28.45 -21.43
CA ASN A 172 -39.22 -29.05 -21.84
C ASN A 172 -40.32 -28.00 -21.74
N ASN A 173 -40.80 -27.56 -22.89
CA ASN A 173 -41.94 -26.66 -23.03
C ASN A 173 -43.14 -27.35 -23.70
N ALA A 174 -43.18 -28.68 -23.76
CA ALA A 174 -44.25 -29.43 -24.42
C ALA A 174 -45.56 -29.43 -23.62
N GLY A 175 -45.47 -29.24 -22.30
CA GLY A 175 -46.59 -29.25 -21.37
C GLY A 175 -46.14 -29.53 -19.94
N SER A 176 -47.08 -29.69 -19.02
CA SER A 176 -46.81 -29.93 -17.59
C SER A 176 -46.30 -31.35 -17.28
N GLN A 177 -46.34 -32.26 -18.25
CA GLN A 177 -45.89 -33.63 -18.08
C GLN A 177 -44.36 -33.76 -18.18
N PRO A 178 -43.71 -34.49 -17.26
CA PRO A 178 -42.29 -34.79 -17.37
C PRO A 178 -41.97 -35.61 -18.63
N GLN A 179 -40.84 -35.31 -19.27
CA GLN A 179 -40.32 -36.09 -20.40
C GLN A 179 -39.12 -36.92 -19.96
N ARG A 180 -39.29 -38.24 -19.94
CA ARG A 180 -38.18 -39.18 -19.73
C ARG A 180 -37.30 -39.24 -20.97
N LEU A 181 -35.98 -39.14 -20.78
CA LEU A 181 -34.96 -39.37 -21.78
C LEU A 181 -34.01 -40.44 -21.25
N VAL A 182 -33.78 -41.48 -22.04
CA VAL A 182 -32.90 -42.59 -21.66
C VAL A 182 -31.45 -42.27 -21.98
N ALA A 183 -30.52 -42.91 -21.28
CA ALA A 183 -29.11 -42.90 -21.64
C ALA A 183 -28.96 -43.20 -23.15
N THR A 184 -27.97 -42.58 -23.77
CA THR A 184 -27.67 -42.58 -25.21
C THR A 184 -28.62 -41.79 -26.12
N THR A 185 -29.63 -41.08 -25.57
CA THR A 185 -30.45 -40.11 -26.32
C THR A 185 -29.56 -39.13 -27.08
N ARG A 186 -29.86 -38.92 -28.36
CA ARG A 186 -29.07 -38.09 -29.27
C ARG A 186 -29.47 -36.63 -29.18
N PHE A 187 -28.47 -35.77 -29.02
CA PHE A 187 -28.52 -34.32 -29.12
C PHE A 187 -27.69 -33.88 -30.31
N GLN A 188 -28.30 -33.19 -31.26
CA GLN A 188 -27.66 -32.83 -32.52
C GLN A 188 -27.52 -31.32 -32.63
N THR A 189 -26.31 -30.85 -32.91
CA THR A 189 -26.03 -29.44 -33.24
C THR A 189 -26.51 -29.09 -34.65
N ALA A 190 -26.61 -27.80 -34.96
CA ALA A 190 -26.88 -27.32 -36.32
C ALA A 190 -25.87 -27.85 -37.36
N ASP A 191 -24.62 -28.05 -36.92
CA ASP A 191 -23.52 -28.56 -37.76
C ASP A 191 -23.55 -30.10 -37.93
N GLY A 192 -24.57 -30.78 -37.37
CA GLY A 192 -24.78 -32.21 -37.50
C GLY A 192 -23.98 -33.09 -36.52
N LEU A 193 -23.25 -32.49 -35.57
CA LEU A 193 -22.51 -33.23 -34.56
C LEU A 193 -23.46 -33.81 -33.51
N ILE A 194 -23.27 -35.09 -33.17
CA ILE A 194 -24.14 -35.81 -32.24
C ILE A 194 -23.43 -35.98 -30.89
N PHE A 195 -24.15 -35.63 -29.83
CA PHE A 195 -23.79 -35.89 -28.45
C PHE A 195 -24.85 -36.79 -27.82
N ARG A 196 -24.44 -37.61 -26.86
CA ARG A 196 -25.26 -38.63 -26.24
C ARG A 196 -25.40 -38.39 -24.76
N LEU A 197 -26.61 -38.57 -24.27
CA LEU A 197 -26.91 -38.54 -22.86
C LEU A 197 -26.20 -39.68 -22.12
N LEU A 198 -25.58 -39.40 -20.97
CA LEU A 198 -24.84 -40.43 -20.23
C LEU A 198 -25.70 -41.22 -19.24
N LYS A 199 -26.77 -40.63 -18.72
CA LYS A 199 -27.65 -41.25 -17.71
C LYS A 199 -29.11 -40.94 -18.03
N ASP A 200 -30.00 -41.85 -17.67
CA ASP A 200 -31.44 -41.60 -17.73
C ASP A 200 -31.80 -40.33 -16.94
N VAL A 201 -32.65 -39.50 -17.51
CA VAL A 201 -33.18 -38.30 -16.85
C VAL A 201 -34.67 -38.14 -17.11
N SER A 202 -35.35 -37.48 -16.18
CA SER A 202 -36.73 -37.03 -16.36
C SER A 202 -36.75 -35.51 -16.34
N VAL A 203 -36.92 -34.91 -17.52
CA VAL A 203 -36.98 -33.46 -17.67
C VAL A 203 -38.35 -32.98 -17.17
N PRO A 204 -38.44 -32.12 -16.15
CA PRO A 204 -39.72 -31.63 -15.65
C PRO A 204 -40.55 -30.97 -16.75
N GLY A 205 -41.88 -31.02 -16.65
CA GLY A 205 -42.75 -30.25 -17.52
C GLY A 205 -42.67 -28.75 -17.24
N ASN A 206 -43.33 -27.94 -18.07
CA ASN A 206 -43.45 -26.51 -17.82
C ASN A 206 -44.39 -26.21 -16.64
N ILE A 207 -44.13 -25.07 -15.98
CA ILE A 207 -44.95 -24.57 -14.88
C ILE A 207 -45.42 -23.15 -15.20
N VAL A 208 -46.59 -22.78 -14.67
CA VAL A 208 -47.07 -21.40 -14.75
C VAL A 208 -46.62 -20.66 -13.49
N LYS A 209 -45.77 -19.65 -13.66
CA LYS A 209 -45.32 -18.76 -12.59
C LYS A 209 -45.66 -17.32 -12.97
N ASP A 210 -46.41 -16.63 -12.12
CA ASP A 210 -46.85 -15.24 -12.34
C ASP A 210 -47.58 -15.05 -13.69
N GLY A 211 -48.42 -16.01 -14.07
CA GLY A 211 -49.18 -16.01 -15.34
C GLY A 211 -48.34 -16.28 -16.59
N LYS A 212 -47.04 -16.57 -16.46
CA LYS A 212 -46.14 -16.92 -17.57
C LYS A 212 -45.72 -18.38 -17.51
N THR A 213 -45.74 -19.05 -18.66
CA THR A 213 -45.24 -20.41 -18.80
C THR A 213 -43.71 -20.40 -18.77
N VAL A 214 -43.13 -21.08 -17.79
CA VAL A 214 -41.69 -21.29 -17.66
C VAL A 214 -41.39 -22.75 -17.97
N ALA A 215 -40.52 -23.01 -18.94
CA ALA A 215 -40.12 -24.36 -19.32
C ALA A 215 -39.47 -25.08 -18.13
N GLY A 216 -39.80 -26.35 -17.94
CA GLY A 216 -39.06 -27.21 -17.02
C GLY A 216 -37.67 -27.46 -17.57
N SER A 217 -36.65 -27.52 -16.71
CA SER A 217 -35.28 -27.70 -17.15
C SER A 217 -34.46 -28.59 -16.23
N ILE A 218 -33.46 -29.27 -16.79
CA ILE A 218 -32.48 -30.06 -16.03
C ILE A 218 -31.10 -29.97 -16.69
N GLU A 219 -30.06 -29.93 -15.85
CA GLU A 219 -28.67 -29.95 -16.30
C GLU A 219 -28.17 -31.39 -16.39
N VAL A 220 -27.51 -31.72 -17.50
CA VAL A 220 -27.01 -33.07 -17.75
C VAL A 220 -25.65 -33.06 -18.41
N LEU A 221 -24.88 -34.12 -18.17
CA LEU A 221 -23.62 -34.36 -18.85
C LEU A 221 -23.87 -35.18 -20.13
N VAL A 222 -23.29 -34.72 -21.23
CA VAL A 222 -23.32 -35.42 -22.53
C VAL A 222 -21.91 -35.70 -23.02
N GLU A 223 -21.79 -36.71 -23.87
CA GLU A 223 -20.54 -37.13 -24.49
C GLU A 223 -20.71 -37.26 -26.02
N ALA A 224 -19.67 -36.92 -26.78
CA ALA A 224 -19.66 -37.05 -28.22
C ALA A 224 -19.96 -38.49 -28.71
N ASP A 225 -20.68 -38.62 -29.83
CA ASP A 225 -20.93 -39.92 -30.47
C ASP A 225 -19.61 -40.59 -30.91
N LYS A 226 -18.67 -39.80 -31.41
CA LYS A 226 -17.35 -40.24 -31.89
C LYS A 226 -16.21 -39.53 -31.16
N THR A 227 -15.03 -40.13 -31.23
CA THR A 227 -13.79 -39.55 -30.72
C THR A 227 -13.26 -38.49 -31.70
N GLY A 228 -12.32 -37.67 -31.24
CA GLY A 228 -11.62 -36.71 -32.10
C GLY A 228 -11.91 -35.24 -31.79
N ALA A 229 -10.97 -34.39 -32.21
CA ALA A 229 -10.97 -32.96 -31.92
C ALA A 229 -12.12 -32.19 -32.60
N SER A 230 -12.74 -32.75 -33.64
CA SER A 230 -13.90 -32.16 -34.33
C SER A 230 -15.14 -32.03 -33.43
N TYR A 231 -15.18 -32.74 -32.30
CA TYR A 231 -16.25 -32.63 -31.31
C TYR A 231 -15.94 -31.62 -30.19
N ASN A 232 -14.77 -30.98 -30.21
CA ASN A 232 -14.48 -29.85 -29.32
C ASN A 232 -15.15 -28.59 -29.88
N ILE A 233 -16.29 -28.22 -29.31
CA ILE A 233 -17.13 -27.12 -29.79
C ILE A 233 -17.44 -26.15 -28.65
N GLY A 234 -17.58 -24.87 -29.00
CA GLY A 234 -18.05 -23.83 -28.08
C GLY A 234 -19.53 -24.01 -27.71
N LEU A 235 -20.14 -22.95 -27.14
CA LEU A 235 -21.55 -22.97 -26.76
C LEU A 235 -22.47 -23.08 -28.00
N LYS A 236 -23.35 -24.09 -28.01
CA LYS A 236 -24.27 -24.38 -29.11
C LYS A 236 -25.65 -24.78 -28.60
N ASP A 237 -26.64 -24.68 -29.48
CA ASP A 237 -27.99 -25.21 -29.29
C ASP A 237 -28.08 -26.62 -29.89
N PHE A 238 -28.93 -27.45 -29.29
CA PHE A 238 -29.13 -28.84 -29.67
C PHE A 238 -30.61 -29.16 -29.87
N THR A 239 -30.87 -29.95 -30.90
CA THR A 239 -32.16 -30.60 -31.13
C THR A 239 -32.10 -32.07 -30.71
N ILE A 240 -33.25 -32.70 -30.51
CA ILE A 240 -33.35 -34.15 -30.24
C ILE A 240 -33.90 -34.83 -31.50
N PRO A 241 -33.05 -35.40 -32.37
CA PRO A 241 -33.50 -35.95 -33.66
C PRO A 241 -34.55 -37.06 -33.52
N GLY A 242 -34.54 -37.77 -32.38
CA GLY A 242 -35.53 -38.81 -32.08
C GLY A 242 -36.98 -38.31 -31.96
N PHE A 243 -37.20 -37.00 -31.83
CA PHE A 243 -38.54 -36.41 -31.83
C PHE A 243 -38.99 -35.91 -33.19
N LYS A 244 -38.17 -36.00 -34.24
CA LYS A 244 -38.51 -35.45 -35.56
C LYS A 244 -39.85 -36.06 -36.06
N GLY A 245 -40.81 -35.18 -36.37
CA GLY A 245 -42.18 -35.57 -36.76
C GLY A 245 -43.21 -35.50 -35.63
N ASP A 246 -42.76 -35.38 -34.38
CA ASP A 246 -43.59 -35.13 -33.19
C ASP A 246 -43.54 -33.63 -32.83
N PRO A 247 -44.66 -33.01 -32.35
CA PRO A 247 -44.65 -31.64 -31.82
C PRO A 247 -43.54 -31.35 -30.81
N LYS A 248 -43.12 -32.36 -30.02
CA LYS A 248 -42.01 -32.32 -29.06
C LYS A 248 -40.70 -31.88 -29.68
N PHE A 249 -40.48 -32.09 -30.97
CA PHE A 249 -39.24 -31.68 -31.65
C PHE A 249 -38.99 -30.17 -31.56
N SER A 250 -40.07 -29.38 -31.56
CA SER A 250 -40.01 -27.92 -31.48
C SER A 250 -40.06 -27.39 -30.04
N THR A 251 -40.58 -28.18 -29.09
CA THR A 251 -40.83 -27.73 -27.72
C THR A 251 -39.85 -28.30 -26.69
N ILE A 252 -39.09 -29.34 -27.05
CA ILE A 252 -38.06 -29.95 -26.21
C ILE A 252 -36.71 -29.85 -26.90
N TYR A 253 -35.82 -29.03 -26.34
CA TYR A 253 -34.50 -28.72 -26.90
C TYR A 253 -33.46 -28.60 -25.80
N ALA A 254 -32.18 -28.48 -26.15
CA ALA A 254 -31.14 -28.25 -25.16
C ALA A 254 -30.15 -27.18 -25.61
N ARG A 255 -29.44 -26.59 -24.64
CA ARG A 255 -28.39 -25.58 -24.87
C ARG A 255 -27.16 -25.90 -24.06
N SER A 256 -25.97 -25.63 -24.60
CA SER A 256 -24.72 -25.74 -23.85
C SER A 256 -24.73 -24.83 -22.63
N LYS A 257 -24.36 -25.38 -21.48
CA LYS A 257 -23.94 -24.62 -20.29
C LYS A 257 -22.42 -24.44 -20.28
N THR A 258 -21.68 -25.45 -20.74
CA THR A 258 -20.22 -25.41 -20.90
C THR A 258 -19.86 -25.74 -22.34
N GLU A 259 -18.65 -25.36 -22.75
CA GLU A 259 -18.06 -25.86 -23.99
C GLU A 259 -17.88 -27.38 -23.93
N MET A 260 -17.90 -28.02 -25.10
CA MET A 260 -17.58 -29.44 -25.25
C MET A 260 -16.07 -29.56 -25.44
N THR A 261 -15.38 -30.26 -24.55
CA THR A 261 -13.91 -30.35 -24.58
C THR A 261 -13.43 -31.78 -24.32
N GLY A 262 -12.17 -32.05 -24.63
CA GLY A 262 -11.53 -33.35 -24.38
C GLY A 262 -11.63 -34.37 -25.52
N GLY A 263 -12.26 -34.03 -26.64
CA GLY A 263 -12.25 -34.85 -27.85
C GLY A 263 -10.86 -34.94 -28.45
N PHE A 264 -10.35 -36.16 -28.60
CA PHE A 264 -9.03 -36.44 -29.18
C PHE A 264 -9.04 -37.82 -29.84
N SER A 265 -8.31 -37.99 -30.93
CA SER A 265 -8.07 -39.29 -31.55
C SER A 265 -6.71 -39.22 -32.22
N GLY A 266 -5.79 -40.06 -31.77
CA GLY A 266 -4.42 -40.10 -32.29
C GLY A 266 -3.41 -40.61 -31.27
N MET A 267 -2.12 -40.54 -31.62
CA MET A 267 -1.03 -40.86 -30.72
C MET A 267 -0.79 -39.71 -29.75
N GLN A 268 -0.88 -40.00 -28.46
CA GLN A 268 -0.57 -39.06 -27.40
C GLN A 268 0.58 -39.60 -26.56
N LYS A 269 1.54 -38.72 -26.29
CA LYS A 269 2.60 -39.01 -25.34
C LYS A 269 2.03 -39.08 -23.93
N VAL A 270 2.17 -40.20 -23.27
CA VAL A 270 1.69 -40.39 -21.89
C VAL A 270 2.78 -39.90 -20.95
N VAL A 271 2.37 -39.11 -19.96
CA VAL A 271 3.19 -38.69 -18.83
C VAL A 271 2.74 -39.49 -17.62
N SER A 272 3.69 -39.92 -16.78
CA SER A 272 3.38 -40.60 -15.53
C SER A 272 2.46 -39.76 -14.64
N ASN A 273 1.66 -40.39 -13.78
CA ASN A 273 0.78 -39.66 -12.87
C ASN A 273 1.61 -38.88 -11.83
N GLU A 274 2.78 -39.41 -11.47
CA GLU A 274 3.75 -38.81 -10.58
C GLU A 274 4.30 -37.50 -11.16
N ASP A 275 4.74 -37.52 -12.42
CA ASP A 275 5.24 -36.32 -13.11
C ASP A 275 4.14 -35.29 -13.33
N LYS A 276 2.90 -35.74 -13.59
CA LYS A 276 1.73 -34.85 -13.67
C LYS A 276 1.45 -34.16 -12.34
N ALA A 277 1.45 -34.91 -11.24
CA ALA A 277 1.20 -34.36 -9.91
C ALA A 277 2.33 -33.40 -9.46
N ALA A 278 3.58 -33.74 -9.78
CA ALA A 278 4.73 -32.87 -9.51
C ALA A 278 4.63 -31.56 -10.32
N ALA A 279 4.32 -31.64 -11.61
CA ALA A 279 4.11 -30.48 -12.46
C ALA A 279 2.91 -29.63 -12.01
N ASP A 280 1.81 -30.26 -11.59
CA ASP A 280 0.63 -29.57 -11.06
C ASP A 280 0.97 -28.76 -9.80
N THR A 281 1.69 -29.37 -8.86
CA THR A 281 2.12 -28.73 -7.61
C THR A 281 3.02 -27.51 -7.89
N GLU A 282 4.01 -27.67 -8.77
CA GLU A 282 4.92 -26.60 -9.15
C GLU A 282 4.22 -25.46 -9.90
N LEU A 283 3.39 -25.79 -10.90
CA LEU A 283 2.61 -24.80 -11.63
C LEU A 283 1.67 -24.03 -10.71
N THR A 284 1.08 -24.69 -9.70
CA THR A 284 0.23 -24.04 -8.70
C THR A 284 1.00 -22.99 -7.90
N ALA A 285 2.16 -23.36 -7.33
CA ALA A 285 2.98 -22.45 -6.55
C ALA A 285 3.50 -21.26 -7.37
N ASN A 286 3.92 -21.53 -8.61
CA ASN A 286 4.39 -20.50 -9.54
C ASN A 286 3.25 -19.56 -9.96
N LEU A 287 2.06 -20.08 -10.24
CA LEU A 287 0.88 -19.28 -10.55
C LEU A 287 0.46 -18.38 -9.38
N GLN A 288 0.46 -18.90 -8.14
CA GLN A 288 0.15 -18.10 -6.95
C GLN A 288 1.13 -16.93 -6.79
N THR A 289 2.43 -17.23 -6.87
CA THR A 289 3.48 -16.21 -6.72
C THR A 289 3.38 -15.15 -7.82
N ALA A 290 3.25 -15.59 -9.08
CA ALA A 290 3.15 -14.69 -10.22
C ALA A 290 1.90 -13.81 -10.16
N LEU A 291 0.73 -14.39 -9.88
CA LEU A 291 -0.53 -13.64 -9.80
C LEU A 291 -0.54 -12.67 -8.61
N SER A 292 0.00 -13.05 -7.46
CA SER A 292 0.12 -12.16 -6.30
C SER A 292 0.95 -10.93 -6.65
N ASN A 293 2.12 -11.12 -7.28
CA ASN A 293 3.00 -10.01 -7.67
C ASN A 293 2.35 -9.12 -8.74
N ASP A 294 1.74 -9.73 -9.75
CA ASP A 294 1.08 -9.00 -10.84
C ASP A 294 -0.08 -8.14 -10.31
N ILE A 295 -0.92 -8.68 -9.41
CA ILE A 295 -2.01 -7.93 -8.79
C ILE A 295 -1.47 -6.75 -7.97
N VAL A 296 -0.47 -6.97 -7.10
CA VAL A 296 0.12 -5.91 -6.28
C VAL A 296 0.65 -4.76 -7.15
N SER A 297 1.26 -5.08 -8.30
CA SER A 297 1.81 -4.08 -9.23
C SER A 297 0.74 -3.20 -9.92
N GLN A 298 -0.51 -3.65 -9.94
CA GLN A 298 -1.62 -2.96 -10.58
C GLN A 298 -2.48 -2.15 -9.59
N ILE A 299 -2.20 -2.23 -8.29
CA ILE A 299 -2.98 -1.51 -7.28
C ILE A 299 -2.60 -0.02 -7.28
N PRO A 300 -3.57 0.90 -7.45
CA PRO A 300 -3.29 2.34 -7.37
C PRO A 300 -2.82 2.75 -5.97
N SER A 301 -2.01 3.82 -5.87
CA SER A 301 -1.38 4.23 -4.61
C SER A 301 -2.36 4.64 -3.50
N ASN A 302 -3.57 5.07 -3.84
CA ASN A 302 -4.63 5.42 -2.89
C ASN A 302 -5.40 4.20 -2.35
N PHE A 303 -5.17 3.01 -2.90
CA PHE A 303 -5.76 1.76 -2.43
C PHE A 303 -4.77 0.93 -1.62
N VAL A 304 -5.30 0.07 -0.77
CA VAL A 304 -4.56 -0.98 -0.06
C VAL A 304 -5.13 -2.35 -0.40
N LEU A 305 -4.22 -3.30 -0.60
CA LEU A 305 -4.52 -4.71 -0.78
C LEU A 305 -3.89 -5.49 0.37
N PHE A 306 -4.66 -6.40 0.95
CA PHE A 306 -4.14 -7.37 1.91
C PHE A 306 -3.84 -8.70 1.21
N PRO A 307 -2.61 -9.25 1.27
CA PRO A 307 -2.28 -10.51 0.62
C PRO A 307 -3.16 -11.68 1.06
N SER A 308 -3.56 -11.72 2.34
CA SER A 308 -4.48 -12.74 2.88
C SER A 308 -5.91 -12.64 2.34
N SER A 309 -6.24 -11.54 1.65
CA SER A 309 -7.53 -11.39 0.98
C SER A 309 -7.61 -12.11 -0.37
N LEU A 310 -6.46 -12.51 -0.94
CA LEU A 310 -6.38 -13.17 -2.23
C LEU A 310 -7.07 -14.54 -2.21
N LYS A 311 -7.92 -14.77 -3.23
CA LYS A 311 -8.53 -16.07 -3.52
C LYS A 311 -8.06 -16.55 -4.88
N TYR A 312 -7.67 -17.81 -4.96
CA TYR A 312 -7.22 -18.43 -6.20
C TYR A 312 -8.20 -19.52 -6.61
N LYS A 313 -8.58 -19.52 -7.88
CA LYS A 313 -9.30 -20.61 -8.53
C LYS A 313 -8.39 -21.20 -9.60
N PHE A 314 -8.18 -22.50 -9.55
CA PHE A 314 -7.34 -23.22 -10.50
C PHE A 314 -8.20 -24.08 -11.41
N ASP A 315 -7.93 -24.02 -12.70
CA ASP A 315 -8.51 -24.95 -13.65
C ASP A 315 -7.77 -26.29 -13.60
N PRO A 316 -8.42 -27.41 -13.99
CA PRO A 316 -7.76 -28.69 -14.11
C PRO A 316 -6.55 -28.61 -15.05
N VAL A 317 -5.49 -29.35 -14.73
CA VAL A 317 -4.34 -29.47 -15.62
C VAL A 317 -4.76 -30.08 -16.95
N SER A 318 -4.26 -29.48 -18.04
CA SER A 318 -4.41 -30.03 -19.38
C SER A 318 -3.05 -30.46 -19.91
N GLN A 319 -3.05 -31.53 -20.71
CA GLN A 319 -1.84 -32.07 -21.31
C GLN A 319 -1.94 -31.94 -22.83
N ALA A 320 -0.87 -31.44 -23.45
CA ALA A 320 -0.69 -31.42 -24.89
C ALA A 320 0.61 -32.13 -25.27
N ASN A 321 0.74 -32.54 -26.53
CA ASN A 321 2.02 -33.02 -27.06
C ASN A 321 3.00 -31.84 -27.13
N GLY A 322 4.20 -32.04 -26.61
CA GLY A 322 5.27 -31.04 -26.63
C GLY A 322 6.21 -31.22 -27.83
N SER A 323 7.05 -30.23 -28.06
CA SER A 323 8.19 -30.34 -28.98
C SER A 323 9.22 -31.37 -28.46
N ASN A 324 9.99 -31.97 -29.36
CA ASN A 324 11.16 -32.83 -29.03
C ASN A 324 10.88 -34.05 -28.14
N GLY A 325 9.83 -34.83 -28.41
CA GLY A 325 9.67 -36.11 -27.70
C GLY A 325 8.93 -36.03 -26.35
N GLY A 326 8.68 -34.84 -25.81
CA GLY A 326 8.00 -34.65 -24.52
C GLY A 326 6.51 -34.31 -24.62
N ALA A 327 5.90 -34.05 -23.46
CA ALA A 327 4.56 -33.50 -23.32
C ALA A 327 4.63 -32.13 -22.61
N VAL A 328 3.60 -31.31 -22.78
CA VAL A 328 3.47 -30.03 -22.09
C VAL A 328 2.24 -30.09 -21.20
N ILE A 329 2.44 -29.80 -19.91
CA ILE A 329 1.37 -29.64 -18.93
C ILE A 329 1.08 -28.16 -18.79
N ARG A 330 -0.19 -27.79 -18.92
CA ARG A 330 -0.66 -26.41 -18.79
C ARG A 330 -1.62 -26.29 -17.63
N LYS A 331 -1.53 -25.17 -16.92
CA LYS A 331 -2.45 -24.83 -15.85
C LYS A 331 -2.81 -23.35 -15.93
N ARG A 332 -4.11 -23.08 -15.78
CA ARG A 332 -4.68 -21.74 -15.67
C ARG A 332 -5.09 -21.47 -14.23
N ALA A 333 -4.84 -20.25 -13.78
CA ALA A 333 -5.38 -19.76 -12.52
C ALA A 333 -6.03 -18.38 -12.68
N LEU A 334 -7.08 -18.17 -11.90
CA LEU A 334 -7.74 -16.89 -11.70
C LEU A 334 -7.51 -16.46 -10.25
N ALA A 335 -6.83 -15.33 -10.07
CA ALA A 335 -6.70 -14.69 -8.77
C ALA A 335 -7.73 -13.57 -8.66
N THR A 336 -8.39 -13.51 -7.51
CA THR A 336 -9.34 -12.46 -7.15
C THR A 336 -8.94 -11.85 -5.82
N ALA A 337 -8.88 -10.52 -5.78
CA ALA A 337 -8.47 -9.75 -4.62
C ALA A 337 -9.50 -8.68 -4.31
N ILE A 338 -9.62 -8.29 -3.04
CA ILE A 338 -10.36 -7.10 -2.65
C ILE A 338 -9.39 -5.98 -2.26
N ILE A 339 -9.71 -4.76 -2.67
CA ILE A 339 -8.95 -3.58 -2.33
C ILE A 339 -9.84 -2.53 -1.69
N PHE A 340 -9.24 -1.73 -0.80
CA PHE A 340 -9.93 -0.70 -0.03
C PHE A 340 -9.27 0.66 -0.29
N ASP A 341 -10.07 1.72 -0.38
CA ASP A 341 -9.52 3.07 -0.38
C ASP A 341 -8.89 3.36 0.99
N LYS A 342 -7.64 3.85 1.00
CA LYS A 342 -6.87 4.06 2.24
C LYS A 342 -7.53 5.08 3.15
N ALA A 343 -8.14 6.13 2.62
CA ALA A 343 -8.80 7.16 3.42
C ALA A 343 -10.10 6.63 4.03
N ALA A 344 -10.92 5.95 3.23
CA ALA A 344 -12.15 5.32 3.72
C ALA A 344 -11.88 4.26 4.79
N LEU A 345 -10.86 3.41 4.59
CA LEU A 345 -10.47 2.39 5.57
C LEU A 345 -9.89 3.00 6.84
N SER A 346 -9.02 4.02 6.74
CA SER A 346 -8.49 4.73 7.91
C SER A 346 -9.63 5.31 8.74
N LYS A 347 -10.60 5.98 8.10
CA LYS A 347 -11.79 6.51 8.77
C LYS A 347 -12.57 5.43 9.49
N ALA A 348 -12.84 4.30 8.83
CA ALA A 348 -13.59 3.19 9.42
C ALA A 348 -12.88 2.58 10.65
N ILE A 349 -11.55 2.45 10.61
CA ILE A 349 -10.75 1.98 11.75
C ILE A 349 -10.78 3.00 12.89
N VAL A 350 -10.54 4.27 12.59
CA VAL A 350 -10.49 5.36 13.60
C VAL A 350 -11.84 5.51 14.28
N SER A 351 -12.95 5.56 13.55
CA SER A 351 -14.29 5.72 14.14
C SER A 351 -14.68 4.59 15.11
N LYS A 352 -14.08 3.39 14.99
CA LYS A 352 -14.32 2.27 15.90
C LYS A 352 -13.38 2.23 17.10
N ASN A 353 -12.15 2.69 16.96
CA ASN A 353 -11.12 2.57 18.01
C ASN A 353 -10.88 3.88 18.77
N LEU A 354 -11.18 5.04 18.17
CA LEU A 354 -11.03 6.38 18.73
C LEU A 354 -12.31 7.20 18.50
N PRO A 355 -13.41 6.89 19.21
CA PRO A 355 -14.66 7.65 19.06
C PRO A 355 -14.53 9.13 19.47
N ASP A 356 -13.58 9.45 20.35
CA ASP A 356 -13.36 10.81 20.86
C ASP A 356 -12.52 11.70 19.92
N ALA A 357 -12.05 11.18 18.79
CA ALA A 357 -11.25 11.94 17.81
C ALA A 357 -12.06 13.03 17.06
N GLY A 358 -13.40 13.04 17.22
CA GLY A 358 -14.27 14.05 16.60
C GLY A 358 -14.17 14.09 15.07
N ASP A 359 -14.07 15.30 14.52
CA ASP A 359 -13.98 15.55 13.07
C ASP A 359 -12.52 15.61 12.55
N GLU A 360 -11.53 15.24 13.36
CA GLU A 360 -10.13 15.27 12.94
C GLU A 360 -9.87 14.23 11.84
N VAL A 361 -9.20 14.65 10.76
CA VAL A 361 -8.83 13.74 9.67
C VAL A 361 -7.57 12.98 10.06
N ILE A 362 -7.68 11.67 10.27
CA ILE A 362 -6.56 10.82 10.68
C ILE A 362 -6.24 9.81 9.56
N LYS A 363 -4.95 9.72 9.21
CA LYS A 363 -4.42 8.72 8.26
C LYS A 363 -3.67 7.63 9.02
N ILE A 364 -3.74 6.40 8.52
CA ILE A 364 -2.90 5.29 8.99
C ILE A 364 -1.81 5.04 7.95
N THR A 365 -0.55 5.18 8.33
CA THR A 365 0.58 5.11 7.38
C THR A 365 1.00 3.69 7.02
N ASN A 366 0.67 2.71 7.86
CA ASN A 366 1.07 1.31 7.74
C ASN A 366 -0.12 0.35 7.57
N LEU A 367 -1.18 0.78 6.86
CA LEU A 367 -2.39 -0.02 6.64
C LEU A 367 -2.09 -1.41 6.08
N ASP A 368 -1.13 -1.50 5.16
CA ASP A 368 -0.67 -2.72 4.50
C ASP A 368 0.00 -3.74 5.46
N SER A 369 0.49 -3.28 6.61
CA SER A 369 1.08 -4.15 7.63
C SER A 369 0.06 -4.78 8.58
N LEU A 370 -1.21 -4.33 8.54
CA LEU A 370 -2.26 -4.89 9.39
C LEU A 370 -2.63 -6.30 8.92
N ASN A 371 -2.89 -7.18 9.88
CA ASN A 371 -3.31 -8.55 9.60
C ASN A 371 -4.81 -8.56 9.27
N PHE A 372 -5.12 -8.89 8.02
CA PHE A 372 -6.48 -9.07 7.53
C PHE A 372 -6.91 -10.53 7.60
N THR A 373 -8.11 -10.77 8.12
CA THR A 373 -8.75 -12.09 8.13
C THR A 373 -10.22 -11.96 7.75
N TYR A 374 -10.71 -12.83 6.86
CA TYR A 374 -12.15 -12.92 6.59
C TYR A 374 -12.89 -13.41 7.82
N ASP A 375 -14.10 -12.90 8.05
CA ASP A 375 -14.99 -13.45 9.07
C ASP A 375 -15.43 -14.87 8.66
N PRO A 376 -15.08 -15.92 9.41
CA PRO A 376 -15.43 -17.29 9.05
C PRO A 376 -16.93 -17.59 9.16
N SER A 377 -17.70 -16.76 9.88
CA SER A 377 -19.14 -16.95 10.05
C SER A 377 -19.96 -16.55 8.81
N ILE A 378 -19.36 -15.77 7.89
CA ILE A 378 -20.01 -15.25 6.70
C ILE A 378 -19.21 -15.66 5.47
N ALA A 379 -19.76 -16.57 4.68
CA ALA A 379 -19.14 -16.97 3.41
C ALA A 379 -19.06 -15.77 2.46
N PHE A 380 -17.84 -15.49 1.97
CA PHE A 380 -17.58 -14.45 0.98
C PHE A 380 -17.28 -15.07 -0.38
N ASP A 381 -18.09 -14.71 -1.38
CA ASP A 381 -17.85 -14.99 -2.80
C ASP A 381 -17.76 -13.66 -3.56
N PRO A 382 -16.59 -13.33 -4.15
CA PRO A 382 -16.39 -12.10 -4.91
C PRO A 382 -17.44 -11.83 -6.00
N ASN A 383 -18.02 -12.89 -6.58
CA ASN A 383 -18.98 -12.77 -7.68
C ASN A 383 -20.39 -12.43 -7.21
N THR A 384 -20.80 -12.92 -6.04
CA THR A 384 -22.20 -12.88 -5.58
C THR A 384 -22.40 -12.04 -4.32
N SER A 385 -21.39 -11.91 -3.45
CA SER A 385 -21.48 -11.15 -2.21
C SER A 385 -21.53 -9.64 -2.47
N ALA A 386 -22.54 -8.97 -1.87
CA ALA A 386 -22.66 -7.51 -1.85
C ALA A 386 -21.83 -6.86 -0.73
N THR A 387 -21.51 -7.62 0.30
CA THR A 387 -20.77 -7.18 1.48
C THR A 387 -19.67 -8.18 1.83
N VAL A 388 -18.60 -7.68 2.45
CA VAL A 388 -17.54 -8.50 3.03
C VAL A 388 -17.36 -8.13 4.50
N SER A 389 -17.37 -9.14 5.36
CA SER A 389 -17.06 -9.02 6.77
C SER A 389 -15.65 -9.55 7.04
N PHE A 390 -14.86 -8.78 7.77
CA PHE A 390 -13.46 -9.11 8.04
C PHE A 390 -12.97 -8.49 9.35
N ASN A 391 -11.88 -9.02 9.88
CA ASN A 391 -11.18 -8.50 11.03
C ASN A 391 -9.80 -7.96 10.61
N LEU A 392 -9.45 -6.79 11.16
CA LEU A 392 -8.11 -6.22 11.07
C LEU A 392 -7.47 -6.21 12.46
N LYS A 393 -6.24 -6.72 12.53
CA LYS A 393 -5.45 -6.77 13.76
C LYS A 393 -4.01 -6.27 13.55
N GLY A 394 -3.50 -5.46 14.47
CA GLY A 394 -2.11 -5.01 14.47
C GLY A 394 -1.95 -3.60 15.04
N ASP A 395 -0.72 -3.12 15.10
CA ASP A 395 -0.43 -1.77 15.59
C ASP A 395 -0.54 -0.77 14.43
N ALA A 396 -1.51 0.15 14.51
CA ALA A 396 -1.73 1.17 13.50
C ALA A 396 -1.01 2.47 13.88
N ASN A 397 -0.23 3.01 12.94
CA ASN A 397 0.47 4.28 13.06
C ASN A 397 -0.45 5.40 12.57
N LEU A 398 -1.15 6.04 13.51
CA LEU A 398 -2.06 7.13 13.26
C LEU A 398 -1.28 8.44 13.12
N VAL A 399 -1.61 9.21 12.09
CA VAL A 399 -1.06 10.55 11.83
C VAL A 399 -2.21 11.50 11.56
N TRP A 400 -2.28 12.58 12.34
CA TRP A 400 -3.29 13.62 12.18
C TRP A 400 -2.95 14.48 10.98
N VAL A 401 -3.89 14.59 10.05
CA VAL A 401 -3.71 15.35 8.82
C VAL A 401 -3.87 16.82 9.12
N LEU A 402 -2.84 17.58 8.77
CA LEU A 402 -2.81 19.02 8.87
C LEU A 402 -3.16 19.65 7.51
N ASP A 403 -3.99 20.68 7.51
CA ASP A 403 -4.13 21.57 6.37
C ASP A 403 -2.95 22.54 6.33
N GLU A 404 -1.90 22.14 5.59
CA GLU A 404 -0.67 22.91 5.45
C GLU A 404 -0.89 24.27 4.78
N ASN A 405 -1.87 24.37 3.87
CA ASN A 405 -2.18 25.62 3.19
C ASN A 405 -2.83 26.62 4.14
N LYS A 406 -3.83 26.16 4.91
CA LYS A 406 -4.48 26.98 5.93
C LYS A 406 -3.48 27.46 6.98
N LEU A 407 -2.68 26.54 7.53
CA LEU A 407 -1.66 26.92 8.51
C LEU A 407 -0.66 27.91 7.92
N LYS A 408 -0.18 27.69 6.70
CA LYS A 408 0.75 28.61 6.07
C LYS A 408 0.15 30.01 5.93
N MET A 409 -1.11 30.12 5.50
CA MET A 409 -1.82 31.40 5.38
C MET A 409 -1.99 32.10 6.73
N ASP A 410 -2.38 31.36 7.78
CA ASP A 410 -2.60 31.90 9.12
C ASP A 410 -1.30 32.43 9.78
N LEU A 411 -0.12 32.02 9.28
CA LEU A 411 1.19 32.42 9.80
C LEU A 411 1.83 33.60 9.05
N LEU A 412 1.30 34.01 7.89
CA LEU A 412 1.91 35.07 7.08
C LEU A 412 1.88 36.42 7.79
N GLY A 413 3.02 37.13 7.77
CA GLY A 413 3.14 38.45 8.38
C GLY A 413 3.20 38.45 9.92
N LEU A 414 3.03 37.30 10.57
CA LEU A 414 3.06 37.24 12.03
C LEU A 414 4.49 37.31 12.60
N PRO A 415 4.69 38.01 13.72
CA PRO A 415 5.88 37.85 14.54
C PRO A 415 6.02 36.40 15.01
N LYS A 416 7.26 35.90 15.13
CA LYS A 416 7.56 34.52 15.54
C LYS A 416 6.86 34.12 16.85
N LYS A 417 6.72 35.05 17.80
CA LYS A 417 6.02 34.82 19.07
C LYS A 417 4.53 34.50 18.85
N ASP A 418 3.85 35.29 18.05
CA ASP A 418 2.42 35.16 17.80
C ASP A 418 2.14 33.95 16.89
N ALA A 419 3.05 33.70 15.94
CA ALA A 419 3.03 32.51 15.11
C ALA A 419 3.09 31.21 15.95
N LEU A 420 3.89 31.16 17.02
CA LEU A 420 3.91 30.01 17.93
C LEU A 420 2.59 29.83 18.68
N SER A 421 1.91 30.92 19.06
CA SER A 421 0.57 30.84 19.65
C SER A 421 -0.48 30.32 18.67
N VAL A 422 -0.43 30.75 17.40
CA VAL A 422 -1.30 30.23 16.33
C VAL A 422 -1.07 28.74 16.13
N VAL A 423 0.18 28.30 15.98
CA VAL A 423 0.51 26.86 15.88
C VAL A 423 -0.04 26.08 17.08
N GLY A 424 0.10 26.63 18.30
CA GLY A 424 -0.40 25.98 19.53
C GLY A 424 -1.92 25.79 19.58
N SER A 425 -2.69 26.48 18.73
CA SER A 425 -4.13 26.27 18.60
C SER A 425 -4.51 25.05 17.76
N PHE A 426 -3.58 24.49 16.98
CA PHE A 426 -3.81 23.30 16.17
C PHE A 426 -3.54 22.03 16.97
N THR A 427 -4.59 21.33 17.39
CA THR A 427 -4.52 20.03 18.11
C THR A 427 -3.84 18.92 17.29
N THR A 428 -3.79 19.08 15.97
CA THR A 428 -3.15 18.16 15.02
C THR A 428 -1.63 18.28 14.98
N ILE A 429 -1.02 19.25 15.68
CA ILE A 429 0.42 19.50 15.67
C ILE A 429 1.03 19.06 17.01
N LYS A 430 2.06 18.21 16.94
CA LYS A 430 2.84 17.79 18.12
C LYS A 430 3.95 18.78 18.43
N GLU A 431 4.64 19.24 17.40
CA GLU A 431 5.82 20.09 17.52
C GLU A 431 5.97 20.98 16.28
N ALA A 432 6.46 22.20 16.45
CA ALA A 432 6.81 23.08 15.33
C ALA A 432 8.04 23.93 15.62
N TRP A 433 8.83 24.15 14.58
CA TRP A 433 10.04 24.95 14.57
C TRP A 433 9.94 26.04 13.51
N ILE A 434 10.09 27.29 13.94
CA ILE A 434 10.03 28.46 13.05
C ILE A 434 11.41 29.12 12.98
N GLU A 435 12.01 29.08 11.80
CA GLU A 435 13.28 29.72 11.47
C GLU A 435 13.04 30.86 10.49
N THR A 436 13.54 32.05 10.80
CA THR A 436 13.47 33.21 9.90
C THR A 436 14.87 33.57 9.43
N HIS A 437 14.99 33.98 8.17
CA HIS A 437 16.22 34.46 7.58
C HIS A 437 16.01 35.87 7.03
N PRO A 438 16.96 36.79 7.25
CA PRO A 438 18.06 36.66 8.21
C PRO A 438 17.56 36.55 9.67
N PHE A 439 18.32 35.90 10.55
CA PHE A 439 17.88 35.50 11.91
C PHE A 439 17.42 36.65 12.82
N TRP A 440 17.86 37.88 12.53
CA TRP A 440 17.48 39.08 13.25
C TRP A 440 16.07 39.57 12.89
N ASN A 441 15.52 39.15 11.73
CA ASN A 441 14.16 39.47 11.33
C ASN A 441 13.21 38.44 11.93
N GLN A 442 12.52 38.80 13.01
CA GLN A 442 11.63 37.89 13.74
C GLN A 442 10.20 37.80 13.15
N THR A 443 9.95 38.35 11.96
CA THR A 443 8.63 38.35 11.32
C THR A 443 8.59 37.43 10.12
N ILE A 444 7.56 36.59 10.03
CA ILE A 444 7.32 35.73 8.87
C ILE A 444 6.94 36.62 7.67
N PRO A 445 7.56 36.42 6.48
CA PRO A 445 7.20 37.18 5.28
C PRO A 445 5.71 37.07 4.95
N MET A 446 5.13 38.16 4.44
CA MET A 446 3.75 38.17 3.91
C MET A 446 3.63 37.41 2.58
N ASP A 447 4.72 37.30 1.83
CA ASP A 447 4.76 36.62 0.55
C ASP A 447 4.85 35.09 0.77
N PRO A 448 3.83 34.30 0.36
CA PRO A 448 3.84 32.86 0.53
C PRO A 448 5.01 32.16 -0.17
N SER A 449 5.56 32.75 -1.24
CA SER A 449 6.70 32.16 -1.97
C SER A 449 7.99 32.18 -1.16
N LYS A 450 8.08 33.05 -0.15
CA LYS A 450 9.23 33.20 0.76
C LYS A 450 9.10 32.36 2.03
N VAL A 451 8.03 31.58 2.15
CA VAL A 451 7.75 30.71 3.31
C VAL A 451 7.75 29.26 2.87
N THR A 452 8.71 28.49 3.37
CA THR A 452 8.82 27.05 3.13
C THR A 452 8.28 26.29 4.32
N LEU A 453 7.23 25.48 4.10
CA LEU A 453 6.67 24.59 5.11
C LEU A 453 7.17 23.17 4.86
N ILE A 454 7.65 22.49 5.90
CA ILE A 454 8.16 21.12 5.84
C ILE A 454 7.42 20.28 6.88
N ASN A 455 6.71 19.25 6.41
CA ASN A 455 6.09 18.24 7.25
C ASN A 455 7.04 17.05 7.43
N THR A 456 7.43 16.76 8.68
CA THR A 456 8.44 15.74 8.99
C THR A 456 7.96 14.31 8.77
N LEU A 457 6.65 14.07 8.67
CA LEU A 457 6.04 12.73 8.54
C LEU A 457 5.53 12.41 7.13
N THR A 458 5.59 13.37 6.20
CA THR A 458 5.11 13.19 4.82
C THR A 458 6.27 13.05 3.81
N LYS A 459 7.51 13.01 4.30
CA LYS A 459 8.72 13.00 3.49
C LYS A 459 9.25 11.60 3.21
#